data_AF-A0A3C1RWA7-F1
#
_entry.id   AF-A0A3C1RWA7-F1
#
_cell.length_a   1.000
_cell.length_b   1.000
_cell.length_c   1.000
_cell.angle_alpha   90.00
_cell.angle_beta   90.00
_cell.angle_gamma   90.00
#
_symmetry.space_group_name_H-M   'P 1'
#
loop_
_entity.id
_entity.type
_entity.pdbx_description
1 polymer ?
#
loop_
_entity_poly.entity_id
_entity_poly.type
_entity_poly.pdbx_seq_one_letter_code
_entity_poly.pdbx_strand_id
1 'polypeptide(L)' 'TPNTWIAAARIYYDLQRQGLTVRSSIDCCIAQLAIEHQLILIHNDRDFETIQRVTMLNGLRFQPNNS' A
#
# COMPACT_ATOMS: atom_id res chain seq x y z
N THR A 1 -3.61 -13.25 7.20
CA THR A 1 -3.40 -14.02 8.46
C THR A 1 -3.01 -13.05 9.57
N PRO A 2 -2.88 -13.45 10.86
CA PRO A 2 -2.37 -12.55 11.91
C PRO A 2 -1.02 -11.91 11.56
N ASN A 3 -0.15 -12.64 10.86
CA ASN A 3 1.15 -12.13 10.38
C ASN A 3 0.99 -11.01 9.34
N THR A 4 0.01 -11.11 8.44
CA THR A 4 -0.30 -10.05 7.46
C THR A 4 -0.62 -8.72 8.16
N TRP A 5 -1.40 -8.74 9.25
CA TRP A 5 -1.75 -7.53 9.99
C TRP A 5 -0.54 -6.91 10.71
N ILE A 6 0.35 -7.73 11.27
CA ILE A 6 1.59 -7.26 11.89
C ILE A 6 2.50 -6.60 10.84
N ALA A 7 2.66 -7.22 9.68
CA ALA A 7 3.45 -6.67 8.58
C ALA A 7 2.82 -5.37 8.02
N ALA A 8 1.50 -5.30 7.91
CA ALA A 8 0.80 -4.07 7.53
C ALA A 8 1.02 -2.93 8.55
N ALA A 9 0.94 -3.24 9.85
CA ALA A 9 1.25 -2.26 10.90
C ALA A 9 2.70 -1.77 10.84
N ARG A 10 3.64 -2.64 10.45
CA ARG A 10 5.04 -2.28 10.22
C ARG A 10 5.19 -1.30 9.05
N ILE A 11 4.48 -1.52 7.94
CA ILE A 11 4.46 -0.59 6.79
C ILE A 11 3.97 0.79 7.26
N TYR A 12 2.86 0.84 8.00
CA TYR A 12 2.31 2.10 8.52
C TYR A 12 3.32 2.84 9.42
N TYR A 13 3.98 2.12 10.32
CA TYR A 13 5.00 2.67 11.20
C TYR A 13 6.21 3.23 10.45
N ASP A 14 6.73 2.50 9.46
CA ASP A 14 7.90 2.91 8.69
C ASP A 14 7.60 4.12 7.79
N LEU A 15 6.36 4.26 7.31
CA LEU A 15 5.86 5.43 6.59
C LEU A 15 5.79 6.68 7.49
N GLN A 16 5.18 6.54 8.67
CA GLN A 16 5.10 7.63 9.66
C GLN A 16 6.48 8.14 10.08
N ARG A 17 7.44 7.24 10.29
CA ARG A 17 8.83 7.61 10.64
C ARG A 17 9.53 8.42 9.56
N GLN A 18 9.09 8.33 8.31
CA GLN A 18 9.64 9.06 7.16
C GLN A 18 8.82 10.32 6.84
N GLY A 19 7.83 10.68 7.67
CA GLY A 19 6.93 11.81 7.41
C GLY A 19 5.96 11.56 6.25
N LEU A 20 5.81 10.30 5.83
CA LEU A 20 4.89 9.88 4.78
C LEU A 20 3.62 9.34 5.46
N THR A 21 2.56 10.16 5.53
CA THR A 21 1.31 9.73 6.18
C THR A 21 0.40 9.01 5.19
N VAL A 22 0.09 7.75 5.48
CA VAL A 22 -1.02 7.01 4.86
C VAL A 22 -2.29 7.28 5.65
N ARG A 23 -3.40 7.51 4.96
CA ARG A 23 -4.68 7.91 5.58
C ARG A 23 -5.46 6.72 6.13
N SER A 24 -5.08 5.48 5.78
CA SER A 24 -5.79 4.26 6.14
C SER A 24 -4.84 3.11 6.47
N SER A 25 -5.06 2.47 7.63
CA SER A 25 -4.38 1.21 7.97
C SER A 25 -4.83 0.03 7.11
N ILE A 26 -6.03 0.12 6.52
CA ILE A 26 -6.55 -0.87 5.59
C ILE A 26 -5.72 -0.88 4.29
N ASP A 27 -5.27 0.28 3.82
CA ASP A 27 -4.44 0.36 2.60
C ASP A 27 -3.09 -0.35 2.80
N CYS A 28 -2.51 -0.27 4.00
CA CYS A 28 -1.32 -1.04 4.36
C CYS A 28 -1.60 -2.56 4.35
N CYS A 29 -2.80 -2.98 4.78
CA CYS A 29 -3.20 -4.38 4.75
C CYS A 29 -3.42 -4.90 3.31
N ILE A 30 -4.09 -4.11 2.46
CA ILE A 30 -4.29 -4.42 1.04
C ILE A 30 -2.93 -4.51 0.34
N ALA A 31 -2.03 -3.54 0.58
CA ALA A 31 -0.69 -3.55 0.03
C ALA A 31 0.11 -4.77 0.48
N GLN A 32 0.04 -5.11 1.78
CA GLN A 32 0.72 -6.28 2.31
C GLN A 32 0.20 -7.59 1.69
N LEU A 33 -1.11 -7.73 1.49
CA LEU A 33 -1.70 -8.87 0.80
C LEU A 33 -1.23 -8.95 -0.65
N ALA A 34 -1.19 -7.83 -1.37
CA ALA A 34 -0.68 -7.81 -2.73
C ALA A 34 0.79 -8.23 -2.81
N ILE A 35 1.63 -7.79 -1.86
CA ILE A 35 3.04 -8.21 -1.76
C ILE A 35 3.13 -9.72 -1.44
N GLU A 36 2.41 -10.18 -0.42
CA GLU A 36 2.43 -11.58 0.05
C GLU A 36 2.02 -12.56 -1.06
N HIS A 37 1.06 -12.16 -1.90
CA HIS A 37 0.56 -12.97 -3.00
C HIS A 37 1.18 -12.61 -4.36
N GLN A 38 2.19 -11.74 -4.41
CA GLN A 38 2.88 -11.31 -5.63
C GLN A 38 1.92 -10.77 -6.71
N LEU A 39 0.89 -10.04 -6.29
CA LEU A 39 -0.15 -9.49 -7.15
C LEU A 39 0.21 -8.08 -7.62
N ILE A 40 -0.33 -7.72 -8.78
CA ILE A 40 -0.39 -6.33 -9.22
C ILE A 40 -1.66 -5.71 -8.63
N LEU A 41 -1.48 -4.66 -7.83
CA LEU A 41 -2.60 -3.90 -7.27
C LEU A 41 -2.99 -2.78 -8.23
N ILE A 42 -4.17 -2.89 -8.85
CA ILE A 42 -4.75 -1.79 -9.63
C ILE A 42 -5.47 -0.85 -8.66
N HIS A 43 -5.14 0.44 -8.69
CA HIS A 43 -5.72 1.43 -7.75
C HIS A 43 -5.91 2.80 -8.40
N ASN A 44 -6.71 3.67 -7.77
CA ASN A 44 -6.73 5.12 -8.07
C ASN A 44 -6.45 5.96 -6.80
N ASP A 45 -5.97 5.33 -5.73
CA ASP A 45 -5.59 6.03 -4.50
C ASP A 45 -4.09 6.34 -4.50
N ARG A 46 -3.74 7.60 -4.20
CA ARG A 46 -2.36 8.09 -4.05
C ARG A 46 -1.63 7.48 -2.84
N ASP A 47 -2.39 6.93 -1.89
CA ASP A 47 -1.83 6.32 -0.69
C ASP A 47 -1.02 5.06 -1.07
N PHE A 48 -1.45 4.30 -2.08
CA PHE A 48 -0.66 3.18 -2.61
C PHE A 48 0.64 3.63 -3.27
N GLU A 49 0.65 4.77 -3.98
CA GLU A 49 1.89 5.34 -4.52
C GLU A 49 2.86 5.72 -3.39
N THR A 50 2.34 6.16 -2.25
CA THR A 50 3.13 6.45 -1.04
C THR A 50 3.70 5.18 -0.43
N ILE A 51 2.89 4.11 -0.33
CA ILE A 51 3.32 2.80 0.17
C ILE A 51 4.40 2.18 -0.75
N GLN A 52 4.32 2.37 -2.07
CA GLN A 52 5.35 1.91 -3.03
C GLN A 52 6.72 2.54 -2.79
N ARG A 53 6.82 3.69 -2.11
CA ARG A 53 8.11 4.34 -1.82
C ARG A 53 8.97 3.57 -0.81
N VAL A 54 8.35 2.74 0.02
CA VAL A 54 9.03 2.06 1.14
C VAL A 54 8.82 0.55 1.15
N THR A 55 8.11 0.01 0.16
CA THR A 55 7.78 -1.41 0.04
C THR A 55 8.03 -1.91 -1.37
N MET A 56 7.94 -3.23 -1.58
CA MET A 56 8.01 -3.86 -2.90
C MET A 56 6.63 -3.96 -3.59
N LEU A 57 5.65 -3.15 -3.18
CA LEU A 57 4.31 -3.17 -3.76
C LEU A 57 4.37 -2.90 -5.27
N ASN A 58 3.80 -3.81 -6.06
CA ASN A 58 3.60 -3.60 -7.50
C ASN A 58 2.20 -3.00 -7.74
N GLY A 59 2.14 -1.67 -7.84
CA GLY A 59 0.91 -0.92 -8.05
C GLY A 59 0.80 -0.36 -9.47
N LEU A 60 -0.39 -0.47 -10.06
CA LEU A 60 -0.75 0.19 -11.31
C LEU A 60 -1.87 1.20 -11.05
N ARG A 61 -1.60 2.48 -11.32
CA ARG A 61 -2.63 3.51 -11.21
C ARG A 61 -3.57 3.46 -12.40
N PHE A 62 -4.84 3.18 -12.14
CA PHE A 62 -5.93 3.32 -13.09
C PHE A 62 -6.46 4.76 -13.07
N GLN A 63 -6.29 5.46 -14.18
CA GLN A 63 -6.96 6.73 -14.45
C GLN A 63 -8.03 6.47 -15.51
N PRO A 64 -9.33 6.50 -15.17
CA PRO A 64 -10.35 6.46 -16.20
C PRO A 64 -10.18 7.72 -17.06
N ASN A 65 -10.11 7.54 -18.38
CA ASN A 65 -10.12 8.66 -19.31
C ASN A 65 -11.42 9.44 -19.09
N ASN A 66 -11.34 10.59 -18.44
CA ASN A 66 -12.45 11.54 -18.37
C ASN A 66 -12.60 12.12 -19.78
N SER A 67 -13.53 11.54 -20.55
CA SER A 67 -14.07 12.16 -21.77
C SER A 67 -15.12 13.19 -21.37
#